data_AF-A0A6L6LZF3-F1
#
_entry.id   AF-A0A6L6LZF3-F1
#
_cell.length_a   1.000
_cell.length_b   1.000
_cell.length_c   1.000
_cell.angle_alpha   90.00
_cell.angle_beta   90.00
_cell.angle_gamma   90.00
#
_symmetry.space_group_name_H-M   'P 1'
#
loop_
_entity.id
_entity.type
_entity.pdbx_description
1 polymer ?
#
loop_
_entity_poly.entity_id
_entity_poly.type
_entity_poly.pdbx_seq_one_letter_code
_entity_poly.pdbx_strand_id
1 'polypeptide(L)'
;MGVFVLWLTFFITPFHYTDCFSVRQIGYGGRMLNERNIVTHGGARFQTNHVLRMLRHRGYTGYMIAKENTSGFIPELQIVEESIYEDAMAIVEQRKKENEQRRSVAQSSYNKTLLAGNLYCAHCGTRMSGFWHKDRYRLADGTVKEVMAPKYNCYAKGLKVRPCDGQQLYKAEIVDEIVEGIAKDIFAMISRMPKDPTIEAQLKKNIQNKENLLRELDAKLQSAKKELELYEAQIIKCIEGKSKLSEATLARMISRAEDSVAVYEKEIEKARMDKQNQKDTAAQIEDFYKEFKGWADEYESAALERRRVILSQLFSRIEIGRGYEVKVEIAMSYKQFLNLSENSQTGNRTVA
;
A
#
# COMPACT_ATOMS: atom_id res chain seq x y z
N MET A 1 33.20 -29.21 3.91
CA MET A 1 31.99 -29.86 3.39
C MET A 1 31.04 -30.39 4.46
N GLY A 2 31.49 -30.91 5.61
CA GLY A 2 30.60 -31.47 6.65
C GLY A 2 29.73 -30.47 7.45
N VAL A 3 30.08 -29.18 7.50
CA VAL A 3 29.34 -28.17 8.29
C VAL A 3 28.13 -27.59 7.52
N PHE A 4 28.15 -27.67 6.17
CA PHE A 4 27.15 -27.05 5.30
C PHE A 4 25.94 -27.97 5.02
N VAL A 5 26.14 -29.29 5.05
CA VAL A 5 25.06 -30.28 4.87
C VAL A 5 24.13 -30.38 6.10
N LEU A 6 24.67 -30.10 7.29
CA LEU A 6 23.91 -29.94 8.54
C LEU A 6 23.13 -28.61 8.61
N TRP A 7 23.36 -27.69 7.66
CA TRP A 7 22.80 -26.33 7.65
C TRP A 7 21.44 -26.25 6.95
N LEU A 8 21.20 -27.05 5.90
CA LEU A 8 19.95 -27.04 5.13
C LEU A 8 18.83 -27.90 5.75
N THR A 9 19.17 -29.06 6.32
CA THR A 9 18.19 -30.01 6.87
C THR A 9 17.42 -29.46 8.08
N PHE A 10 18.00 -28.50 8.80
CA PHE A 10 17.37 -27.88 9.97
C PHE A 10 16.50 -26.65 9.67
N PHE A 11 16.66 -26.01 8.51
CA PHE A 11 15.83 -24.86 8.11
C PHE A 11 14.55 -25.28 7.36
N ILE A 12 14.48 -26.52 6.87
CA ILE A 12 13.40 -27.05 6.03
C ILE A 12 12.45 -28.01 6.79
N THR A 13 12.81 -28.45 8.00
CA THR A 13 11.90 -29.29 8.81
C THR A 13 10.88 -28.43 9.57
N PRO A 14 9.58 -28.76 9.53
CA PRO A 14 8.53 -28.00 10.20
C PRO A 14 8.55 -28.32 11.69
N PHE A 15 9.42 -27.64 12.44
CA PHE A 15 9.34 -27.66 13.90
C PHE A 15 8.19 -26.75 14.33
N HIS A 16 7.10 -27.37 14.77
CA HIS A 16 5.98 -26.74 15.45
C HIS A 16 6.48 -25.88 16.62
N TYR A 17 6.50 -24.56 16.45
CA TYR A 17 6.37 -23.64 17.57
C TYR A 17 5.50 -22.46 17.13
N THR A 18 4.28 -22.48 17.63
CA THR A 18 3.33 -21.37 17.67
C THR A 18 3.95 -20.25 18.48
N ASP A 19 4.64 -19.30 17.84
CA ASP A 19 4.81 -17.95 18.39
C ASP A 19 5.28 -16.95 17.31
N CYS A 20 4.44 -15.95 17.09
CA CYS A 20 4.65 -14.84 16.16
C CYS A 20 5.86 -13.97 16.53
N PHE A 21 7.04 -14.10 15.90
CA PHE A 21 8.13 -13.11 16.14
C PHE A 21 9.03 -12.77 14.93
N SER A 22 8.91 -11.51 14.48
CA SER A 22 9.67 -10.74 13.47
C SER A 22 11.18 -10.65 13.72
N VAL A 23 12.03 -10.50 12.66
CA VAL A 23 13.49 -10.10 12.63
C VAL A 23 14.46 -10.93 13.52
N ARG A 24 13.94 -11.55 14.58
CA ARG A 24 14.61 -12.37 15.56
C ARG A 24 15.14 -13.67 14.97
N GLN A 25 14.57 -14.20 13.89
CA GLN A 25 15.05 -15.44 13.24
C GLN A 25 16.35 -15.24 12.43
N ILE A 26 16.56 -14.11 11.74
CA ILE A 26 17.87 -13.82 11.11
C ILE A 26 18.90 -13.46 12.21
N GLY A 27 18.45 -12.76 13.25
CA GLY A 27 19.22 -12.60 14.49
C GLY A 27 19.48 -13.91 15.23
N TYR A 28 18.64 -14.94 15.03
CA TYR A 28 18.80 -16.29 15.58
C TYR A 28 19.86 -17.03 14.78
N GLY A 29 19.88 -16.90 13.45
CA GLY A 29 20.96 -17.41 12.61
C GLY A 29 22.33 -16.87 13.04
N GLY A 30 22.46 -15.55 13.22
CA GLY A 30 23.71 -14.96 13.73
C GLY A 30 24.09 -15.44 15.14
N ARG A 31 23.11 -15.53 16.06
CA ARG A 31 23.32 -16.03 17.43
C ARG A 31 23.71 -17.50 17.47
N MET A 32 22.99 -18.35 16.74
CA MET A 32 23.27 -19.78 16.62
C MET A 32 24.69 -20.04 16.08
N LEU A 33 25.14 -19.26 15.09
CA LEU A 33 26.50 -19.39 14.55
C LEU A 33 27.56 -19.01 15.57
N ASN A 34 27.31 -17.94 16.34
CA ASN A 34 28.20 -17.52 17.41
C ASN A 34 28.20 -18.52 18.58
N GLU A 35 27.06 -19.10 18.93
CA GLU A 35 26.94 -20.15 19.97
C GLU A 35 27.68 -21.43 19.58
N ARG A 36 27.77 -21.73 18.29
CA ARG A 36 28.57 -22.84 17.74
C ARG A 36 30.05 -22.48 17.52
N ASN A 37 30.51 -21.32 18.01
CA ASN A 37 31.87 -20.81 17.85
C ASN A 37 32.33 -20.68 16.38
N ILE A 38 31.40 -20.47 15.44
CA ILE A 38 31.73 -20.22 14.04
C ILE A 38 32.01 -18.72 13.90
N VAL A 39 33.20 -18.39 13.40
CA VAL A 39 33.66 -17.00 13.23
C VAL A 39 33.63 -16.59 11.75
N THR A 40 33.52 -15.28 11.52
CA THR A 40 33.70 -14.72 10.19
C THR A 40 35.15 -14.93 9.72
N HIS A 41 35.40 -14.76 8.42
CA HIS A 41 36.76 -14.83 7.85
C HIS A 41 37.77 -13.92 8.56
N GLY A 42 37.32 -12.77 9.10
CA GLY A 42 38.15 -11.85 9.89
C GLY A 42 38.20 -12.15 11.39
N GLY A 43 37.74 -13.33 11.84
CA GLY A 43 37.73 -13.73 13.25
C GLY A 43 36.66 -13.05 14.13
N ALA A 44 35.82 -12.18 13.56
CA ALA A 44 34.76 -11.50 14.29
C ALA A 44 33.48 -12.35 14.41
N ARG A 45 32.62 -12.01 15.38
CA ARG A 45 31.29 -12.60 15.55
C ARG A 45 30.35 -12.26 14.38
N PHE A 46 29.45 -13.16 14.04
CA PHE A 46 28.41 -12.93 13.05
C PHE A 46 27.37 -11.92 13.56
N GLN A 47 27.17 -10.86 12.79
CA GLN A 47 26.06 -9.92 12.95
C GLN A 47 24.92 -10.28 11.98
N THR A 48 23.70 -9.82 12.27
CA THR A 48 22.52 -10.08 11.42
C THR A 48 22.73 -9.62 9.97
N ASN A 49 23.43 -8.51 9.75
CA ASN A 49 23.75 -8.01 8.41
C ASN A 49 24.71 -8.91 7.65
N HIS A 50 25.64 -9.62 8.33
CA HIS A 50 26.54 -10.57 7.68
C HIS A 50 25.72 -11.73 7.09
N VAL A 51 24.82 -12.30 7.89
CA VAL A 51 23.93 -13.40 7.47
C VAL A 51 23.03 -12.96 6.31
N LEU A 52 22.45 -11.76 6.38
CA LEU A 52 21.60 -11.24 5.32
C LEU A 52 22.36 -11.01 4.00
N ARG A 53 23.60 -10.53 4.07
CA ARG A 53 24.44 -10.32 2.89
C ARG A 53 24.80 -11.65 2.22
N MET A 54 25.07 -12.68 3.02
CA MET A 54 25.30 -14.03 2.52
C MET A 54 24.04 -14.58 1.82
N LEU A 55 22.88 -14.55 2.49
CA LEU A 55 21.63 -15.04 1.89
C LEU A 55 21.28 -14.37 0.56
N ARG A 56 21.60 -13.09 0.40
CA ARG A 56 21.33 -12.33 -0.84
C ARG A 56 22.34 -12.57 -1.96
N HIS A 57 23.47 -13.19 -1.67
CA HIS A 57 24.53 -13.33 -2.65
C HIS A 57 24.22 -14.45 -3.65
N ARG A 58 23.73 -14.07 -4.83
CA ARG A 58 23.37 -15.02 -5.90
C ARG A 58 24.56 -15.83 -6.42
N GLY A 59 25.80 -15.45 -6.14
CA GLY A 59 26.96 -16.24 -6.58
C GLY A 59 27.05 -17.65 -5.97
N TYR A 60 26.26 -17.97 -4.93
CA TYR A 60 26.17 -19.33 -4.41
C TYR A 60 25.41 -20.31 -5.31
N THR A 61 24.70 -19.81 -6.33
CA THR A 61 23.96 -20.65 -7.29
C THR A 61 24.75 -20.94 -8.58
N GLY A 62 26.06 -20.68 -8.59
CA GLY A 62 26.93 -21.00 -9.74
C GLY A 62 27.16 -19.84 -10.71
N TYR A 63 26.87 -18.61 -10.31
CA TYR A 63 27.12 -17.41 -11.12
C TYR A 63 28.24 -16.54 -10.56
N MET A 64 29.09 -16.01 -11.42
CA MET A 64 30.05 -14.98 -11.04
C MET A 64 29.47 -13.60 -11.36
N ILE A 65 29.37 -12.75 -10.34
CA ILE A 65 28.74 -11.43 -10.44
C ILE A 65 29.80 -10.35 -10.23
N ALA A 66 30.07 -9.58 -11.27
CA ALA A 66 30.96 -8.44 -11.25
C ALA A 66 30.17 -7.16 -11.60
N LYS A 67 29.68 -6.46 -10.57
CA LYS A 67 28.81 -5.28 -10.70
C LYS A 67 27.54 -5.58 -11.51
N GLU A 68 27.55 -5.25 -12.80
CA GLU A 68 26.43 -5.40 -13.74
C GLU A 68 26.58 -6.63 -14.65
N ASN A 69 27.79 -7.22 -14.72
CA ASN A 69 28.05 -8.38 -15.56
C ASN A 69 27.85 -9.66 -14.75
N THR A 70 27.05 -10.58 -15.30
CA THR A 70 26.84 -11.92 -14.78
C THR A 70 27.44 -12.93 -15.75
N SER A 71 28.26 -13.86 -15.27
CA SER A 71 28.80 -14.94 -16.11
C SER A 71 27.71 -15.90 -16.57
N GLY A 72 28.04 -16.77 -17.53
CA GLY A 72 27.27 -18.00 -17.73
C GLY A 72 27.23 -18.86 -16.46
N PHE A 73 26.28 -19.78 -16.41
CA PHE A 73 26.16 -20.74 -15.30
C PHE A 73 27.38 -21.67 -15.27
N ILE A 74 28.02 -21.75 -14.11
CA ILE A 74 29.21 -22.57 -13.85
C ILE A 74 28.82 -23.62 -12.79
N PRO A 75 28.60 -24.89 -13.19
CA PRO A 75 28.17 -25.95 -12.28
C PRO A 75 29.11 -26.16 -11.10
N GLU A 76 30.42 -25.99 -11.28
CA GLU A 76 31.44 -26.22 -10.25
C GLU A 76 31.38 -25.20 -9.11
N LEU A 77 30.74 -24.05 -9.33
CA LEU A 77 30.57 -22.99 -8.33
C LEU A 77 29.22 -23.06 -7.60
N GLN A 78 28.37 -24.01 -7.98
CA GLN A 78 27.04 -24.16 -7.38
C GLN A 78 27.15 -24.79 -5.98
N ILE A 79 26.88 -23.98 -4.95
CA ILE A 79 26.81 -24.42 -3.55
C ILE A 79 25.35 -24.69 -3.14
N VAL A 80 24.41 -23.95 -3.73
CA VAL A 80 22.97 -24.03 -3.47
C VAL A 80 22.22 -24.10 -4.79
N GLU A 81 21.14 -24.87 -4.85
CA GLU A 81 20.23 -24.89 -6.00
C GLU A 81 19.51 -23.55 -6.18
N GLU A 82 19.28 -23.14 -7.44
CA GLU A 82 18.59 -21.87 -7.74
C GLU A 82 17.19 -21.85 -7.10
N SER A 83 16.48 -22.98 -7.12
CA SER A 83 15.16 -23.15 -6.48
C SER A 83 15.18 -22.79 -4.98
N ILE A 84 16.16 -23.32 -4.24
CA ILE A 84 16.30 -23.08 -2.80
C ILE A 84 16.68 -21.62 -2.52
N TYR A 85 17.50 -21.02 -3.37
CA TYR A 85 17.84 -19.60 -3.27
C TYR A 85 16.61 -18.71 -3.52
N GLU A 86 15.82 -19.01 -4.54
CA GLU A 86 14.59 -18.29 -4.86
C GLU A 86 13.58 -18.36 -3.71
N ASP A 87 13.37 -19.54 -3.12
CA ASP A 87 12.49 -19.73 -1.96
C ASP A 87 12.97 -18.91 -0.75
N ALA A 88 14.28 -18.94 -0.46
CA ALA A 88 14.86 -18.16 0.62
C ALA A 88 14.70 -16.65 0.39
N MET A 89 14.87 -16.19 -0.85
CA MET A 89 14.69 -14.79 -1.23
C MET A 89 13.22 -14.36 -1.19
N ALA A 90 12.29 -15.23 -1.59
CA ALA A 90 10.85 -15.00 -1.46
C ALA A 90 10.46 -14.79 0.01
N ILE A 91 10.97 -15.62 0.92
CA ILE A 91 10.76 -15.47 2.37
C ILE A 91 11.35 -14.14 2.88
N VAL A 92 12.55 -13.74 2.42
CA VAL A 92 13.17 -12.46 2.81
C VAL A 92 12.33 -11.26 2.35
N GLU A 93 11.85 -11.25 1.11
CA GLU A 93 11.02 -10.17 0.59
C GLU A 93 9.61 -10.15 1.21
N GLN A 94 8.99 -11.31 1.46
CA GLN A 94 7.74 -11.39 2.20
C GLN A 94 7.89 -10.76 3.59
N ARG A 95 8.93 -11.16 4.34
CA ARG A 95 9.21 -10.60 5.68
C ARG A 95 9.50 -9.11 5.65
N LYS A 96 10.10 -8.60 4.58
CA LYS A 96 10.35 -7.17 4.38
C LYS A 96 9.03 -6.42 4.19
N LYS A 97 8.13 -6.92 3.34
CA LYS A 97 6.78 -6.37 3.14
C LYS A 97 5.95 -6.42 4.43
N GLU A 98 5.95 -7.56 5.13
CA GLU A 98 5.26 -7.70 6.41
C GLU A 98 5.81 -6.76 7.48
N ASN A 99 7.14 -6.58 7.56
CA ASN A 99 7.74 -5.64 8.50
C ASN A 99 7.45 -4.18 8.12
N GLU A 100 7.37 -3.87 6.82
CA GLU A 100 6.95 -2.55 6.34
C GLU A 100 5.49 -2.26 6.68
N GLN A 101 4.59 -3.23 6.48
CA GLN A 101 3.18 -3.17 6.89
C GLN A 101 3.01 -3.11 8.42
N ARG A 102 3.77 -3.92 9.18
CA ARG A 102 3.78 -3.85 10.64
C ARG A 102 4.34 -2.53 11.17
N ARG A 103 5.22 -1.87 10.41
CA ARG A 103 5.74 -0.54 10.72
C ARG A 103 4.84 0.60 10.24
N SER A 104 3.88 0.35 9.34
CA SER A 104 2.84 1.31 8.97
C SER A 104 1.66 1.24 9.94
N VAL A 105 1.37 0.07 10.50
CA VAL A 105 0.47 -0.06 11.64
C VAL A 105 1.22 0.43 12.88
N ALA A 106 0.63 1.38 13.60
CA ALA A 106 1.22 1.99 14.77
C ALA A 106 1.35 1.00 15.95
N GLN A 107 2.33 0.10 15.91
CA GLN A 107 2.59 -0.77 17.06
C GLN A 107 3.12 0.03 18.25
N SER A 108 2.70 -0.46 19.42
CA SER A 108 3.27 -0.25 20.75
C SER A 108 4.79 -0.49 20.76
N SER A 109 5.54 0.40 20.13
CA SER A 109 6.94 0.59 20.47
C SER A 109 7.01 1.52 21.66
N TYR A 110 8.01 1.29 22.51
CA TYR A 110 8.43 2.05 23.68
C TYR A 110 8.44 3.60 23.53
N ASN A 111 8.25 4.12 22.31
CA ASN A 111 8.07 5.53 22.01
C ASN A 111 6.66 6.00 22.39
N LYS A 112 6.57 6.80 23.46
CA LYS A 112 5.34 7.41 23.95
C LYS A 112 4.82 8.61 23.12
N THR A 113 5.39 8.89 21.94
CA THR A 113 5.03 10.06 21.13
C THR A 113 3.81 9.79 20.26
N LEU A 114 2.92 10.77 20.03
CA LEU A 114 1.64 10.55 19.35
C LEU A 114 1.83 10.03 17.92
N LEU A 115 2.66 10.70 17.11
CA LEU A 115 2.87 10.41 15.69
C LEU A 115 3.98 9.39 15.39
N ALA A 116 4.25 8.47 16.32
CA ALA A 116 5.29 7.46 16.14
C ALA A 116 4.98 6.56 14.93
N GLY A 117 5.84 6.57 13.92
CA GLY A 117 5.74 5.69 12.74
C GLY A 117 5.17 6.34 11.48
N ASN A 118 4.45 7.47 11.61
CA ASN A 118 3.74 8.11 10.49
C ASN A 118 4.35 9.44 10.05
N LEU A 119 5.43 9.86 10.71
CA LEU A 119 6.06 11.14 10.51
C LEU A 119 7.25 11.05 9.56
N TYR A 120 7.33 11.96 8.60
CA TYR A 120 8.37 12.03 7.57
C TYR A 120 8.93 13.45 7.49
N CYS A 121 10.18 13.56 7.07
CA CYS A 121 10.78 14.85 6.80
C CYS A 121 10.43 15.31 5.38
N ALA A 122 9.84 16.50 5.22
CA ALA A 122 9.48 17.06 3.91
C ALA A 122 10.69 17.30 2.99
N HIS A 123 11.88 17.42 3.58
CA HIS A 123 13.12 17.75 2.86
C HIS A 123 13.84 16.51 2.29
N CYS A 124 13.97 15.44 3.09
CA CYS A 124 14.68 14.23 2.68
C CYS A 124 13.76 13.01 2.47
N GLY A 125 12.45 13.15 2.70
CA GLY A 125 11.46 12.08 2.60
C GLY A 125 11.66 10.93 3.59
N THR A 126 12.64 11.03 4.50
CA THR A 126 12.98 9.94 5.43
C THR A 126 12.03 9.98 6.62
N ARG A 127 11.63 8.79 7.09
CA ARG A 127 10.82 8.65 8.30
C ARG A 127 11.56 9.20 9.53
N MET A 128 10.83 9.94 10.35
CA MET A 128 11.33 10.55 11.57
C MET A 128 11.15 9.61 12.76
N SER A 129 12.01 9.76 13.78
CA SER A 129 11.90 8.97 15.01
C SER A 129 11.55 9.87 16.19
N GLY A 130 10.56 9.46 16.98
CA GLY A 130 10.25 10.09 18.27
C GLY A 130 11.17 9.55 19.37
N PHE A 131 11.63 10.41 20.27
CA PHE A 131 12.41 10.02 21.43
C PHE A 131 12.24 11.06 22.56
N TRP A 132 12.50 10.64 23.80
CA TRP A 132 12.50 11.54 24.96
C TRP A 132 13.89 12.15 25.14
N HIS A 133 13.96 13.46 25.26
CA HIS A 133 15.21 14.18 25.50
C HIS A 133 15.15 14.94 26.82
N LYS A 134 16.26 14.92 27.58
CA LYS A 134 16.46 15.74 28.77
C LYS A 134 17.05 17.07 28.34
N ASP A 135 16.25 18.12 28.35
CA ASP A 135 16.76 19.47 28.18
C ASP A 135 17.22 20.01 29.53
N ARG A 136 18.44 20.54 29.56
CA ARG A 136 19.04 21.16 30.76
C ARG A 136 19.24 22.64 30.50
N TYR A 137 18.59 23.49 31.29
CA TYR A 137 18.73 24.94 31.21
C TYR A 137 19.26 25.48 32.53
N ARG A 138 20.26 26.36 32.45
CA ARG A 138 20.73 27.13 33.61
C ARG A 138 19.92 28.41 33.70
N LEU A 139 19.22 28.60 34.80
CA LEU A 139 18.54 29.85 35.13
C LEU A 139 19.57 30.92 35.49
N ALA A 140 19.16 32.18 35.42
CA ALA A 140 19.98 33.32 35.84
C ALA A 140 20.45 33.18 37.30
N ASP A 141 19.65 32.51 38.14
CA ASP A 141 19.91 32.24 39.55
C ASP A 141 20.85 31.04 39.79
N GLY A 142 21.49 30.49 38.74
CA GLY A 142 22.45 29.38 38.83
C GLY A 142 21.82 27.99 39.03
N THR A 143 20.51 27.90 39.25
CA THR A 143 19.77 26.64 39.33
C THR A 143 19.66 25.98 37.96
N VAL A 144 19.92 24.66 37.91
CA VAL A 144 19.77 23.85 36.69
C VAL A 144 18.37 23.26 36.67
N LYS A 145 17.55 23.68 35.71
CA LYS A 145 16.23 23.08 35.46
C LYS A 145 16.36 21.98 34.42
N GLU A 146 15.96 20.77 34.78
CA GLU A 146 15.86 19.63 33.86
C GLU A 146 14.40 19.42 33.44
N VAL A 147 14.14 19.42 32.13
CA VAL A 147 12.81 19.15 31.58
C VAL A 147 12.89 17.96 30.64
N MET A 148 12.09 16.93 30.92
CA MET A 148 11.89 15.78 30.04
C MET A 148 10.84 16.13 29.01
N ALA A 149 11.23 16.25 27.73
CA ALA A 149 10.31 16.57 26.65
C ALA A 149 10.44 15.58 25.48
N PRO A 150 9.32 15.15 24.87
CA PRO A 150 9.35 14.36 23.65
C PRO A 150 9.76 15.22 22.45
N LYS A 151 10.60 14.65 21.58
CA LYS A 151 11.09 15.30 20.34
C LYS A 151 11.07 14.34 19.17
N TYR A 152 10.87 14.88 17.98
CA TYR A 152 11.03 14.17 16.71
C TYR A 152 12.38 14.50 16.09
N ASN A 153 13.15 13.47 15.70
CA ASN A 153 14.38 13.64 14.95
C ASN A 153 14.25 13.24 13.48
N CYS A 154 14.94 13.98 12.63
CA CYS A 154 15.28 13.54 11.29
C CYS A 154 16.58 12.72 11.33
N TYR A 155 16.45 11.39 11.17
CA TYR A 155 17.58 10.45 11.20
C TYR A 155 18.67 10.80 10.16
N ALA A 156 18.26 11.13 8.94
CA ALA A 156 19.18 11.45 7.84
C ALA A 156 20.06 12.66 8.15
N LYS A 157 19.48 13.69 8.78
CA LYS A 157 20.19 14.90 9.21
C LYS A 157 21.07 14.62 10.43
N GLY A 158 20.53 13.91 11.44
CA GLY A 158 21.24 13.64 12.69
C GLY A 158 22.51 12.81 12.52
N LEU A 159 22.47 11.80 11.65
CA LEU A 159 23.62 10.96 11.34
C LEU A 159 24.39 11.38 10.07
N LYS A 160 23.98 12.49 9.42
CA LYS A 160 24.60 13.01 8.19
C LYS A 160 24.73 11.96 7.07
N VAL A 161 23.79 11.00 7.01
CA VAL A 161 23.81 9.91 6.02
C VAL A 161 23.41 10.41 4.63
N ARG A 162 22.58 11.45 4.56
CA ARG A 162 22.12 12.07 3.31
C ARG A 162 22.05 13.60 3.45
N PRO A 163 22.19 14.36 2.35
CA PRO A 163 21.94 15.78 2.36
C PRO A 163 20.47 16.01 2.71
N CYS A 164 20.24 16.77 3.77
CA CYS A 164 18.93 17.20 4.21
C CYS A 164 19.06 18.64 4.66
N ASP A 165 18.29 19.53 4.05
CA ASP A 165 18.17 20.93 4.44
C ASP A 165 17.15 21.12 5.56
N GLY A 166 16.39 20.10 5.96
CA GLY A 166 15.47 20.18 7.09
C GLY A 166 16.12 20.39 8.47
N GLN A 167 15.29 20.74 9.46
CA GLN A 167 15.70 20.82 10.85
C GLN A 167 15.90 19.41 11.45
N GLN A 168 16.88 19.27 12.36
CA GLN A 168 17.24 17.97 12.93
C GLN A 168 16.26 17.53 14.02
N LEU A 169 15.81 18.45 14.87
CA LEU A 169 15.01 18.20 16.06
C LEU A 169 13.77 19.10 16.08
N TYR A 170 12.60 18.49 16.21
CA TYR A 170 11.32 19.18 16.37
C TYR A 170 10.74 18.84 17.74
N LYS A 171 10.14 19.83 18.41
CA LYS A 171 9.39 19.58 19.66
C LYS A 171 8.12 18.80 19.31
N ALA A 172 7.90 17.65 19.96
CA ALA A 172 6.75 16.82 19.65
C ALA A 172 5.44 17.51 20.02
N GLU A 173 5.39 18.23 21.15
CA GLU A 173 4.20 18.96 21.60
C GLU A 173 3.60 19.88 20.52
N ILE A 174 4.44 20.70 19.87
CA ILE A 174 3.99 21.64 18.83
C ILE A 174 3.50 20.90 17.59
N VAL A 175 4.20 19.83 17.19
CA VAL A 175 3.83 19.02 16.03
C VAL A 175 2.52 18.29 16.28
N ASP A 176 2.41 17.68 17.46
CA ASP A 176 1.25 16.91 17.88
C ASP A 176 0.03 17.83 17.93
N GLU A 177 0.14 19.04 18.51
CA GLU A 177 -0.94 20.03 18.54
C GLU A 177 -1.40 20.45 17.14
N ILE A 178 -0.49 20.70 16.20
CA ILE A 178 -0.84 21.05 14.81
C ILE A 178 -1.59 19.89 14.14
N VAL A 179 -1.10 18.66 14.29
CA VAL A 179 -1.72 17.49 13.66
C VAL A 179 -3.05 17.14 14.31
N GLU A 180 -3.16 17.23 15.64
CA GLU A 180 -4.42 17.05 16.35
C GLU A 180 -5.45 18.12 15.94
N GLY A 181 -5.01 19.38 15.75
CA GLY A 181 -5.85 20.45 15.21
C GLY A 181 -6.42 20.11 13.83
N ILE A 182 -5.55 19.70 12.91
CA ILE A 182 -5.97 19.28 11.56
C ILE A 182 -6.94 18.08 11.63
N ALA A 183 -6.67 17.09 12.48
CA ALA A 183 -7.55 15.94 12.65
C ALA A 183 -8.94 16.36 13.17
N LYS A 184 -8.99 17.25 14.16
CA LYS A 184 -10.23 17.81 14.70
C LYS A 184 -11.00 18.63 13.67
N ASP A 185 -10.31 19.42 12.86
CA ASP A 185 -10.94 20.18 11.77
C ASP A 185 -11.56 19.24 10.73
N ILE A 186 -10.87 18.15 10.37
CA ILE A 186 -11.41 17.11 9.48
C ILE A 186 -12.64 16.45 10.12
N PHE A 187 -12.57 16.05 11.39
CA PHE A 187 -13.71 15.46 12.10
C PHE A 187 -14.89 16.44 12.20
N ALA A 188 -14.64 17.72 12.43
CA ALA A 188 -15.66 18.75 12.50
C ALA A 188 -16.29 19.02 11.12
N MET A 189 -15.49 19.05 10.05
CA MET A 189 -15.96 19.20 8.68
C MET A 189 -16.89 18.04 8.29
N ILE A 190 -16.52 16.81 8.66
CA ILE A 190 -17.31 15.61 8.36
C ILE A 190 -18.55 15.50 9.24
N SER A 191 -18.47 15.84 10.53
CA SER A 191 -19.65 15.87 11.41
C SER A 191 -20.66 16.95 11.01
N ARG A 192 -20.19 18.05 10.38
CA ARG A 192 -21.05 19.10 9.81
C ARG A 192 -21.57 18.76 8.43
N MET A 193 -20.92 17.86 7.70
CA MET A 193 -21.57 17.23 6.55
C MET A 193 -22.70 16.36 7.10
N PRO A 194 -23.97 16.69 6.82
CA PRO A 194 -25.02 15.70 7.04
C PRO A 194 -24.63 14.46 6.23
N LYS A 195 -25.21 13.30 6.55
CA LYS A 195 -25.43 12.29 5.51
C LYS A 195 -26.23 13.00 4.42
N ASP A 196 -25.57 13.67 3.48
CA ASP A 196 -26.26 14.53 2.55
C ASP A 196 -27.02 13.54 1.69
N PRO A 197 -28.36 13.49 1.77
CA PRO A 197 -29.14 12.54 0.98
C PRO A 197 -28.85 12.73 -0.51
N THR A 198 -28.26 13.89 -0.89
CA THR A 198 -27.70 14.15 -2.20
C THR A 198 -26.51 13.27 -2.58
N ILE A 199 -25.54 12.95 -1.70
CA ILE A 199 -24.39 12.08 -2.07
C ILE A 199 -24.87 10.64 -2.26
N GLU A 200 -25.69 10.12 -1.35
CA GLU A 200 -26.31 8.80 -1.51
C GLU A 200 -27.24 8.77 -2.74
N ALA A 201 -28.03 9.81 -2.99
CA ALA A 201 -28.87 9.91 -4.17
C ALA A 201 -28.05 10.03 -5.46
N GLN A 202 -26.92 10.73 -5.45
CA GLN A 202 -26.01 10.87 -6.59
C GLN A 202 -25.35 9.53 -6.89
N LEU A 203 -24.89 8.81 -5.86
CA LEU A 203 -24.35 7.45 -5.98
C LEU A 203 -25.40 6.49 -6.53
N LYS A 204 -26.63 6.50 -5.97
CA LYS A 204 -27.75 5.70 -6.47
C LYS A 204 -28.10 6.05 -7.92
N LYS A 205 -28.14 7.34 -8.27
CA LYS A 205 -28.42 7.83 -9.62
C LYS A 205 -27.32 7.40 -10.60
N ASN A 206 -26.05 7.45 -10.20
CA ASN A 206 -24.93 7.00 -11.02
C ASN A 206 -24.97 5.47 -11.26
N ILE A 207 -25.28 4.69 -10.21
CA ILE A 207 -25.48 3.25 -10.33
C ILE A 207 -26.65 2.95 -11.28
N GLN A 208 -27.75 3.69 -11.15
CA GLN A 208 -28.94 3.50 -11.98
C GLN A 208 -28.73 3.92 -13.43
N ASN A 209 -27.98 5.01 -13.68
CA ASN A 209 -27.58 5.41 -15.02
C ASN A 209 -26.71 4.34 -15.70
N LYS A 210 -25.76 3.74 -14.96
CA LYS A 210 -24.97 2.62 -15.49
C LYS A 210 -25.78 1.35 -15.69
N GLU A 211 -26.79 1.10 -14.86
CA GLU A 211 -27.75 0.01 -15.07
C GLU A 211 -28.57 0.20 -16.33
N ASN A 212 -29.02 1.42 -16.60
CA ASN A 212 -29.73 1.74 -17.83
C ASN A 212 -28.81 1.58 -19.05
N LEU A 213 -27.55 2.05 -18.97
CA LEU A 213 -26.56 1.88 -20.03
C LEU A 213 -26.27 0.39 -20.30
N LEU A 214 -26.15 -0.44 -19.26
CA LEU A 214 -25.99 -1.88 -19.43
C LEU A 214 -27.19 -2.52 -20.11
N ARG A 215 -28.42 -2.13 -19.74
CA ARG A 215 -29.63 -2.62 -20.41
C ARG A 215 -29.68 -2.20 -21.88
N GLU A 216 -29.26 -0.98 -22.20
CA GLU A 216 -29.20 -0.52 -23.59
C GLU A 216 -28.16 -1.29 -24.41
N LEU A 217 -26.98 -1.54 -23.83
CA LEU A 217 -25.93 -2.35 -24.48
C LEU A 217 -26.35 -3.81 -24.63
N ASP A 218 -26.98 -4.41 -23.63
CA ASP A 218 -27.55 -5.77 -23.70
C ASP A 218 -28.64 -5.84 -24.79
N ALA A 219 -29.49 -4.81 -24.92
CA ALA A 219 -30.49 -4.76 -25.99
C ALA A 219 -29.85 -4.67 -27.38
N LYS A 220 -28.80 -3.86 -27.55
CA LYS A 220 -28.02 -3.76 -28.80
C LYS A 220 -27.33 -5.08 -29.16
N LEU A 221 -26.78 -5.77 -28.16
CA LEU A 221 -26.20 -7.10 -28.34
C LEU A 221 -27.25 -8.13 -28.77
N GLN A 222 -28.44 -8.12 -28.16
CA GLN A 222 -29.54 -9.01 -28.55
C GLN A 222 -30.02 -8.73 -29.98
N SER A 223 -30.10 -7.47 -30.42
CA SER A 223 -30.40 -7.16 -31.82
C SER A 223 -29.32 -7.64 -32.77
N ALA A 224 -28.03 -7.44 -32.44
CA ALA A 224 -26.93 -7.89 -33.27
C ALA A 224 -26.85 -9.43 -33.38
N LYS A 225 -27.15 -10.16 -32.30
CA LYS A 225 -27.25 -11.64 -32.31
C LYS A 225 -28.41 -12.12 -33.18
N LYS A 226 -29.56 -11.47 -33.12
CA LYS A 226 -30.70 -11.79 -34.00
C LYS A 226 -30.41 -11.52 -35.48
N GLU A 227 -29.69 -10.44 -35.79
CA GLU A 227 -29.25 -10.18 -37.17
C GLU A 227 -28.29 -11.26 -37.67
N LEU A 228 -27.37 -11.71 -36.81
CA LEU A 228 -26.46 -12.81 -37.12
C LEU A 228 -27.21 -14.12 -37.37
N GLU A 229 -28.17 -14.50 -36.52
CA GLU A 229 -29.04 -15.68 -36.73
C GLU A 229 -29.82 -15.58 -38.06
N LEU A 230 -30.29 -14.39 -38.42
CA LEU A 230 -30.98 -14.16 -39.70
C LEU A 230 -30.03 -14.36 -40.90
N TYR A 231 -28.78 -13.92 -40.79
CA TYR A 231 -27.76 -14.15 -41.83
C TYR A 231 -27.36 -15.63 -41.91
N GLU A 232 -27.22 -16.31 -40.77
CA GLU A 232 -26.97 -17.76 -40.72
C GLU A 232 -28.11 -18.56 -41.35
N ALA A 233 -29.37 -18.19 -41.08
CA ALA A 233 -30.53 -18.81 -41.74
C ALA A 233 -30.56 -18.54 -43.25
N GLN A 234 -29.95 -17.44 -43.73
CA GLN A 234 -29.78 -17.18 -45.15
C GLN A 234 -28.65 -18.00 -45.79
N ILE A 235 -27.64 -18.47 -45.03
CA ILE A 235 -26.62 -19.42 -45.52
C ILE A 235 -27.31 -20.67 -46.07
N ILE A 236 -28.25 -21.24 -45.32
CA ILE A 236 -29.00 -22.44 -45.70
C ILE A 236 -29.75 -22.20 -47.03
N LYS A 237 -30.37 -21.02 -47.18
CA LYS A 237 -31.09 -20.64 -48.41
C LYS A 237 -30.17 -20.33 -49.61
N CYS A 238 -28.94 -19.88 -49.36
CA CYS A 238 -27.86 -19.77 -50.34
C CYS A 238 -27.43 -21.13 -50.85
N ILE A 239 -27.18 -22.08 -49.95
CA ILE A 239 -26.80 -23.46 -50.29
C ILE A 239 -27.91 -24.16 -51.09
N GLU A 240 -29.18 -23.88 -50.79
CA GLU A 240 -30.34 -24.38 -51.55
C GLU A 240 -30.58 -23.68 -52.91
N GLY A 241 -29.78 -22.66 -53.27
CA GLY A 241 -29.89 -21.96 -54.56
C GLY A 241 -31.10 -21.02 -54.68
N LYS A 242 -31.80 -20.70 -53.59
CA LYS A 242 -33.01 -19.84 -53.58
C LYS A 242 -32.74 -18.38 -53.20
N SER A 243 -31.48 -18.04 -52.92
CA SER A 243 -31.09 -16.72 -52.44
C SER A 243 -30.68 -15.77 -53.58
N LYS A 244 -30.95 -14.48 -53.39
CA LYS A 244 -30.56 -13.38 -54.30
C LYS A 244 -29.20 -12.76 -53.96
N LEU A 245 -28.54 -13.21 -52.89
CA LEU A 245 -27.29 -12.63 -52.36
C LEU A 245 -26.09 -13.48 -52.77
N SER A 246 -25.00 -12.83 -53.18
CA SER A 246 -23.76 -13.55 -53.49
C SER A 246 -23.09 -14.06 -52.21
N GLU A 247 -22.48 -15.25 -52.28
CA GLU A 247 -21.78 -15.90 -51.18
C GLU A 247 -20.73 -14.98 -50.53
N ALA A 248 -19.96 -14.25 -51.34
CA ALA A 248 -18.97 -13.27 -50.89
C ALA A 248 -19.56 -12.03 -50.20
N THR A 249 -20.83 -11.70 -50.45
CA THR A 249 -21.52 -10.59 -49.77
C THR A 249 -22.09 -11.06 -48.43
N LEU A 250 -22.61 -12.29 -48.37
CA LEU A 250 -23.12 -12.89 -47.15
C LEU A 250 -22.01 -13.10 -46.11
N ALA A 251 -20.85 -13.64 -46.53
CA ALA A 251 -19.69 -13.84 -45.65
C ALA A 251 -19.17 -12.53 -45.05
N ARG A 252 -19.16 -11.43 -45.82
CA ARG A 252 -18.79 -10.10 -45.31
C ARG A 252 -19.80 -9.54 -44.30
N MET A 253 -21.09 -9.81 -44.49
CA MET A 253 -22.12 -9.36 -43.55
C MET A 253 -22.04 -10.13 -42.23
N ILE A 254 -21.79 -11.44 -42.28
CA ILE A 254 -21.59 -12.29 -41.09
C ILE A 254 -20.37 -11.83 -40.30
N SER A 255 -19.21 -11.70 -40.95
CA SER A 255 -17.98 -11.23 -40.28
C SER A 255 -18.17 -9.86 -39.63
N ARG A 256 -18.88 -8.93 -40.28
CA ARG A 256 -19.18 -7.63 -39.69
C ARG A 256 -20.15 -7.74 -38.49
N ALA A 257 -21.12 -8.62 -38.55
CA ALA A 257 -22.04 -8.87 -37.43
C ALA A 257 -21.33 -9.54 -36.26
N GLU A 258 -20.44 -10.50 -36.50
CA GLU A 258 -19.57 -11.13 -35.49
C GLU A 258 -18.66 -10.11 -34.80
N ASP A 259 -18.02 -9.23 -35.58
CA ASP A 259 -17.20 -8.14 -35.04
C ASP A 259 -18.03 -7.19 -34.16
N SER A 260 -19.25 -6.88 -34.59
CA SER A 260 -20.18 -6.03 -33.84
C SER A 260 -20.55 -6.66 -32.49
N VAL A 261 -20.86 -7.96 -32.49
CA VAL A 261 -21.17 -8.73 -31.27
C VAL A 261 -19.95 -8.74 -30.34
N ALA A 262 -18.75 -9.01 -30.85
CA ALA A 262 -17.53 -9.03 -30.06
C ALA A 262 -17.19 -7.66 -29.43
N VAL A 263 -17.46 -6.55 -30.13
CA VAL A 263 -17.31 -5.19 -29.61
C VAL A 263 -18.30 -4.95 -28.47
N TYR A 264 -19.59 -5.26 -28.67
CA TYR A 264 -20.60 -5.09 -27.63
C TYR A 264 -20.36 -5.97 -26.39
N GLU A 265 -19.89 -7.21 -26.57
CA GLU A 265 -19.52 -8.08 -25.43
C GLU A 265 -18.38 -7.48 -24.60
N LYS A 266 -17.35 -6.93 -25.25
CA LYS A 266 -16.24 -6.24 -24.55
C LYS A 266 -16.71 -4.96 -23.84
N GLU A 267 -17.58 -4.18 -24.46
CA GLU A 267 -18.14 -2.97 -23.86
C GLU A 267 -19.03 -3.28 -22.65
N ILE A 268 -19.84 -4.34 -22.72
CA ILE A 268 -20.65 -4.83 -21.61
C ILE A 268 -19.76 -5.30 -20.46
N GLU A 269 -18.71 -6.07 -20.73
CA GLU A 269 -17.82 -6.55 -19.67
C GLU A 269 -17.11 -5.38 -18.96
N LYS A 270 -16.63 -4.40 -19.74
CA LYS A 270 -16.03 -3.18 -19.17
C LYS A 270 -17.05 -2.39 -18.34
N ALA A 271 -18.27 -2.20 -18.84
CA ALA A 271 -19.32 -1.49 -18.13
C ALA A 271 -19.78 -2.24 -16.86
N ARG A 272 -19.75 -3.58 -16.85
CA ARG A 272 -20.01 -4.42 -15.67
C ARG A 272 -18.91 -4.25 -14.62
N MET A 273 -17.65 -4.33 -15.01
CA MET A 273 -16.52 -4.07 -14.10
C MET A 273 -16.61 -2.66 -13.50
N ASP A 274 -16.87 -1.64 -14.32
CA ASP A 274 -16.99 -0.25 -13.87
C ASP A 274 -18.20 -0.01 -12.95
N LYS A 275 -19.26 -0.81 -13.09
CA LYS A 275 -20.42 -0.80 -12.18
C LYS A 275 -20.06 -1.47 -10.85
N GLN A 276 -19.39 -2.63 -10.89
CA GLN A 276 -18.99 -3.35 -9.69
C GLN A 276 -18.01 -2.51 -8.86
N ASN A 277 -16.99 -1.94 -9.50
CA ASN A 277 -16.04 -1.02 -8.85
C ASN A 277 -16.75 0.16 -8.17
N GLN A 278 -17.77 0.74 -8.80
CA GLN A 278 -18.55 1.82 -8.19
C GLN A 278 -19.41 1.36 -7.01
N LYS A 279 -20.00 0.16 -7.07
CA LYS A 279 -20.73 -0.41 -5.93
C LYS A 279 -19.81 -0.69 -4.76
N ASP A 280 -18.64 -1.26 -5.02
CA ASP A 280 -17.64 -1.54 -4.00
C ASP A 280 -17.12 -0.25 -3.37
N THR A 281 -16.88 0.78 -4.19
CA THR A 281 -16.51 2.13 -3.69
C THR A 281 -17.62 2.73 -2.82
N ALA A 282 -18.89 2.60 -3.23
CA ALA A 282 -20.02 3.13 -2.46
C ALA A 282 -20.21 2.42 -1.11
N ALA A 283 -20.06 1.08 -1.07
CA ALA A 283 -20.12 0.31 0.18
C ALA A 283 -18.97 0.70 1.12
N GLN A 284 -17.75 0.82 0.59
CA GLN A 284 -16.58 1.27 1.35
C GLN A 284 -16.81 2.67 1.94
N ILE A 285 -17.42 3.60 1.19
CA ILE A 285 -17.75 4.94 1.69
C ILE A 285 -18.70 4.89 2.90
N GLU A 286 -19.70 4.01 2.89
CA GLU A 286 -20.64 3.88 4.01
C GLU A 286 -19.96 3.34 5.27
N ASP A 287 -19.09 2.33 5.11
CA ASP A 287 -18.31 1.76 6.21
C ASP A 287 -17.34 2.80 6.79
N PHE A 288 -16.67 3.56 5.92
CA PHE A 288 -15.81 4.66 6.34
C PHE A 288 -16.57 5.73 7.12
N TYR A 289 -17.77 6.12 6.69
CA TYR A 289 -18.55 7.11 7.43
C TYR A 289 -18.90 6.65 8.85
N LYS A 290 -19.21 5.36 9.03
CA LYS A 290 -19.46 4.76 10.36
C LYS A 290 -18.20 4.77 11.21
N GLU A 291 -17.06 4.40 10.65
CA GLU A 291 -15.76 4.43 11.32
C GLU A 291 -15.37 5.86 11.74
N PHE A 292 -15.56 6.85 10.87
CA PHE A 292 -15.22 8.26 11.14
C PHE A 292 -16.04 8.86 12.26
N LYS A 293 -17.35 8.57 12.26
CA LYS A 293 -18.21 9.02 13.35
C LYS A 293 -17.77 8.39 14.67
N GLY A 294 -17.44 7.10 14.65
CA GLY A 294 -16.86 6.41 15.80
C GLY A 294 -15.55 7.04 16.27
N TRP A 295 -14.66 7.43 15.34
CA TRP A 295 -13.41 8.12 15.69
C TRP A 295 -13.67 9.50 16.28
N ALA A 296 -14.55 10.32 15.68
CA ALA A 296 -14.84 11.67 16.18
C ALA A 296 -15.40 11.64 17.61
N ASP A 297 -16.28 10.68 17.92
CA ASP A 297 -16.86 10.50 19.26
C ASP A 297 -15.81 9.94 20.27
N GLU A 298 -14.92 9.04 19.83
CA GLU A 298 -13.94 8.38 20.69
C GLU A 298 -12.67 9.23 20.91
N TYR A 299 -12.23 10.01 19.92
CA TYR A 299 -10.89 10.59 19.86
C TYR A 299 -10.53 11.48 21.06
N GLU A 300 -11.45 12.32 21.51
CA GLU A 300 -11.20 13.23 22.64
C GLU A 300 -11.08 12.47 23.97
N SER A 301 -11.82 11.38 24.14
CA SER A 301 -11.80 10.56 25.37
C SER A 301 -10.79 9.40 25.30
N ALA A 302 -10.26 9.09 24.11
CA ALA A 302 -9.36 7.99 23.86
C ALA A 302 -7.99 8.14 24.53
N ALA A 303 -7.43 7.01 24.97
CA ALA A 303 -6.04 6.91 25.41
C ALA A 303 -5.05 7.20 24.27
N LEU A 304 -3.80 7.56 24.61
CA LEU A 304 -2.78 7.95 23.65
C LEU A 304 -2.48 6.86 22.61
N GLU A 305 -2.49 5.58 23.00
CA GLU A 305 -2.32 4.47 22.06
C GLU A 305 -3.46 4.43 21.02
N ARG A 306 -4.70 4.66 21.47
CA ARG A 306 -5.88 4.64 20.61
C ARG A 306 -5.93 5.86 19.68
N ARG A 307 -5.61 7.05 20.17
CA ARG A 307 -5.46 8.25 19.33
C ARG A 307 -4.42 8.07 18.25
N ARG A 308 -3.28 7.43 18.57
CA ARG A 308 -2.25 7.08 17.59
C ARG A 308 -2.78 6.17 16.49
N VAL A 309 -3.54 5.14 16.84
CA VAL A 309 -4.14 4.23 15.86
C VAL A 309 -5.09 5.01 14.93
N ILE A 310 -5.96 5.83 15.50
CA ILE A 310 -6.89 6.67 14.72
C ILE A 310 -6.13 7.58 13.74
N LEU A 311 -5.09 8.28 14.22
CA LEU A 311 -4.26 9.14 13.37
C LEU A 311 -3.51 8.36 12.28
N SER A 312 -3.11 7.11 12.55
CA SER A 312 -2.45 6.24 11.57
C SER A 312 -3.37 5.72 10.47
N GLN A 313 -4.67 5.59 10.79
CA GLN A 313 -5.68 5.20 9.82
C GLN A 313 -6.15 6.41 9.00
N LEU A 314 -6.27 7.57 9.64
CA LEU A 314 -6.66 8.83 9.00
C LEU A 314 -5.61 9.35 8.00
N PHE A 315 -4.34 9.39 8.43
CA PHE A 315 -3.24 9.95 7.63
C PHE A 315 -2.35 8.83 7.10
N SER A 316 -2.18 8.78 5.77
CA SER A 316 -1.21 7.86 5.16
C SER A 316 0.23 8.34 5.39
N ARG A 317 0.43 9.65 5.40
CA ARG A 317 1.76 10.27 5.50
C ARG A 317 1.66 11.67 6.08
N ILE A 318 2.49 11.97 7.07
CA ILE A 318 2.60 13.31 7.65
C ILE A 318 4.03 13.79 7.43
N GLU A 319 4.19 14.90 6.73
CA GLU A 319 5.49 15.50 6.45
C GLU A 319 5.69 16.78 7.26
N ILE A 320 6.89 16.95 7.82
CA ILE A 320 7.29 18.19 8.51
C ILE A 320 8.46 18.86 7.78
N GLY A 321 8.27 20.14 7.48
CA GLY A 321 9.27 21.07 6.99
C GLY A 321 9.83 22.00 8.07
N ARG A 322 10.74 22.90 7.67
CA ARG A 322 11.24 23.95 8.57
C ARG A 322 10.11 24.84 9.09
N GLY A 323 10.28 25.39 10.28
CA GLY A 323 9.29 26.30 10.88
C GLY A 323 8.00 25.63 11.33
N TYR A 324 7.98 24.30 11.50
CA TYR A 324 6.79 23.51 11.84
C TYR A 324 5.71 23.53 10.74
N GLU A 325 6.10 23.70 9.47
CA GLU A 325 5.20 23.49 8.34
C GLU A 325 4.84 22.00 8.25
N VAL A 326 3.57 21.66 8.48
CA VAL A 326 3.07 20.29 8.40
C VAL A 326 2.26 20.11 7.12
N LYS A 327 2.62 19.12 6.32
CA LYS A 327 1.83 18.65 5.17
C LYS A 327 1.27 17.28 5.50
N VAL A 328 -0.05 17.15 5.52
CA VAL A 328 -0.72 15.87 5.73
C VAL A 328 -1.21 15.30 4.42
N GLU A 329 -0.96 14.01 4.21
CA GLU A 329 -1.62 13.22 3.19
C GLU A 329 -2.66 12.35 3.86
N ILE A 330 -3.92 12.63 3.54
CA ILE A 330 -5.05 11.79 3.94
C ILE A 330 -4.99 10.49 3.13
N ALA A 331 -5.31 9.36 3.78
CA ALA A 331 -5.34 8.07 3.09
C ALA A 331 -6.25 8.10 1.84
N MET A 332 -5.86 7.40 0.78
CA MET A 332 -6.51 7.46 -0.54
C MET A 332 -8.00 7.12 -0.52
N SER A 333 -8.43 6.26 0.41
CA SER A 333 -9.84 5.94 0.66
C SER A 333 -10.69 7.17 0.94
N TYR A 334 -10.14 8.17 1.64
CA TYR A 334 -10.85 9.40 2.01
C TYR A 334 -10.68 10.53 1.00
N LYS A 335 -9.60 10.53 0.22
CA LYS A 335 -9.46 11.46 -0.92
C LYS A 335 -10.56 11.23 -1.96
N GLN A 336 -10.95 9.97 -2.21
CA GLN A 336 -12.08 9.65 -3.09
C GLN A 336 -13.40 10.19 -2.53
N PHE A 337 -13.61 10.14 -1.21
CA PHE A 337 -14.78 10.73 -0.55
C PHE A 337 -14.83 12.26 -0.70
N LEU A 338 -13.71 12.96 -0.45
CA LEU A 338 -13.62 14.42 -0.59
C LEU A 338 -13.76 14.89 -2.05
N ASN A 339 -13.19 14.16 -3.01
CA ASN A 339 -13.34 14.49 -4.43
C ASN A 339 -14.78 14.26 -4.94
N LEU A 340 -15.49 13.27 -4.40
CA LEU A 340 -16.92 13.06 -4.70
C LEU A 340 -17.78 14.20 -4.14
N SER A 341 -17.46 14.73 -2.95
CA SER A 341 -18.18 15.86 -2.37
C SER A 341 -17.86 17.19 -3.07
N GLU A 342 -16.62 17.44 -3.51
CA GLU A 342 -16.24 18.64 -4.26
C GLU A 342 -16.87 18.73 -5.66
N ASN A 343 -17.02 17.59 -6.36
CA ASN A 343 -17.73 17.54 -7.64
C ASN A 343 -19.24 17.83 -7.50
N SER A 344 -19.78 17.76 -6.28
CA SER A 344 -21.18 18.15 -5.99
C SER A 344 -21.35 19.67 -5.97
N GLN A 345 -20.29 20.41 -5.60
CA GLN A 345 -20.34 21.87 -5.46
C GLN A 345 -20.11 22.59 -6.80
N THR A 346 -19.36 22.00 -7.72
CA THR A 346 -19.13 22.57 -9.06
C THR A 346 -20.31 22.35 -10.03
N GLY A 347 -21.21 21.41 -9.74
CA GLY A 347 -22.44 21.19 -10.51
C GLY A 347 -23.58 22.19 -10.24
N ASN A 348 -23.45 23.08 -9.24
CA ASN A 348 -24.50 24.03 -8.83
C ASN A 348 -24.05 25.50 -8.92
N ARG A 349 -23.15 25.84 -9.86
CA ARG A 349 -22.91 27.24 -10.26
C ARG A 349 -23.11 27.42 -11.76
N THR A 350 -24.37 27.28 -12.17
CA THR A 350 -24.93 28.09 -13.25
C THR A 350 -26.09 28.87 -12.66
N VAL A 351 -25.80 30.11 -12.28
CA VAL A 351 -26.83 31.14 -12.17
C VAL A 351 -26.28 32.34 -12.92
N ALA A 352 -27.14 32.86 -13.81
CA ALA A 352 -26.98 33.90 -14.82
C ALA A 352 -25.96 35.01 -14.55
#